data_AF-A0A944BNM0-F1
#
_entry.id   AF-A0A944BNM0-F1
#
_cell.length_a   1.000
_cell.length_b   1.000
_cell.length_c   1.000
_cell.angle_alpha   90.00
_cell.angle_beta   90.00
_cell.angle_gamma   90.00
#
_symmetry.space_group_name_H-M   'P 1'
#
loop_
_entity.id
_entity.type
_entity.pdbx_description
1 polymer ?
#
loop_
_entity_poly.entity_id
_entity_poly.type
_entity_poly.pdbx_seq_one_letter_code
_entity_poly.pdbx_strand_id
1 'polypeptide(L)'
;MGKMENANAVKYIRKMYLASGKSRLIYSFVNILFIGLAVALSFAVYFSFNFMLNENFITGLLLLIVTIAMLLFLFVQGVVGQLSLLFFSLIGMFRKEERGYQIGAFSVCLASIAAAILTVVFLLF
;
A
#
# COMPACT_ATOMS: atom_id res chain seq x y z
N MET A 1 28.25 6.28 11.92
CA MET A 1 27.24 6.77 10.96
C MET A 1 26.28 5.62 10.67
N GLY A 2 25.13 5.66 11.35
CA GLY A 2 24.15 4.57 11.38
C GLY A 2 23.51 4.34 10.03
N LYS A 3 23.47 3.07 9.59
CA LYS A 3 22.60 2.61 8.51
C LYS A 3 21.16 2.82 8.97
N MET A 4 20.61 4.01 8.73
CA MET A 4 19.22 4.30 9.00
C MET A 4 18.34 3.26 8.30
N GLU A 5 17.38 2.77 9.07
CA GLU A 5 16.50 1.63 8.83
C GLU A 5 15.55 1.80 7.64
N ASN A 6 16.08 1.98 6.43
CA ASN A 6 15.32 1.77 5.18
C ASN A 6 14.99 0.28 4.93
N ALA A 7 15.12 -0.56 5.97
CA ALA A 7 15.20 -2.01 5.89
C ALA A 7 13.85 -2.74 6.02
N ASN A 8 12.73 -2.05 6.23
CA ASN A 8 11.43 -2.72 6.41
C ASN A 8 10.58 -2.75 5.13
N ALA A 9 10.30 -1.60 4.50
CA ALA A 9 9.51 -1.55 3.26
C ALA A 9 10.25 -2.19 2.07
N VAL A 10 11.53 -1.89 1.89
CA VAL A 10 12.36 -2.48 0.83
C VAL A 10 12.51 -3.99 1.03
N LYS A 11 12.68 -4.45 2.27
CA LYS A 11 12.76 -5.88 2.59
C LYS A 11 11.42 -6.59 2.40
N TYR A 12 10.30 -5.92 2.69
CA TYR A 12 8.96 -6.43 2.40
C TYR A 12 8.77 -6.62 0.90
N ILE A 13 9.03 -5.59 0.09
CA ILE A 13 8.95 -5.66 -1.38
C ILE A 13 9.90 -6.74 -1.93
N ARG A 14 11.12 -6.85 -1.37
CA ARG A 14 12.08 -7.91 -1.75
C ARG A 14 11.59 -9.32 -1.42
N LYS A 15 11.01 -9.52 -0.23
CA LYS A 15 10.40 -10.82 0.15
C LYS A 15 9.22 -11.17 -0.74
N MET A 16 8.40 -10.18 -1.07
CA MET A 16 7.28 -10.31 -1.98
C MET A 16 7.73 -10.66 -3.41
N TYR A 17 8.81 -10.04 -3.89
CA TYR A 17 9.43 -10.37 -5.18
C TYR A 17 9.91 -11.82 -5.26
N LEU A 18 10.58 -12.29 -4.20
CA LEU A 18 11.11 -13.66 -4.11
C LEU A 18 10.03 -14.71 -3.81
N ALA A 19 8.79 -14.29 -3.52
CA ALA A 19 7.70 -15.19 -3.21
C ALA A 19 7.20 -15.92 -4.46
N SER A 20 6.84 -17.19 -4.32
CA SER A 20 6.29 -18.02 -5.39
C SER A 20 4.77 -18.22 -5.22
N GLY A 21 4.08 -18.51 -6.33
CA GLY A 21 2.66 -18.86 -6.45
C GLY A 21 1.74 -18.33 -5.34
N LYS A 22 1.35 -19.22 -4.42
CA LYS A 22 0.40 -18.97 -3.33
C LYS A 22 0.77 -17.79 -2.45
N SER A 23 2.05 -17.58 -2.18
CA SER A 23 2.51 -16.48 -1.33
C SER A 23 2.27 -15.13 -2.00
N ARG A 24 2.38 -15.03 -3.34
CA ARG A 24 2.06 -13.78 -4.08
C ARG A 24 0.60 -13.39 -3.91
N LEU A 25 -0.31 -14.37 -3.94
CA LEU A 25 -1.73 -14.13 -3.68
C LEU A 25 -1.97 -13.60 -2.26
N ILE A 26 -1.26 -14.12 -1.26
CA ILE A 26 -1.36 -13.60 0.12
C ILE A 26 -0.85 -12.16 0.18
N TYR A 27 0.30 -11.86 -0.45
CA TYR A 27 0.83 -10.50 -0.51
C TYR A 27 -0.15 -9.53 -1.20
N SER A 28 -0.88 -9.95 -2.24
CA SER A 28 -1.89 -9.09 -2.88
C SER A 28 -3.00 -8.68 -1.93
N PHE A 29 -3.47 -9.59 -1.07
CA PHE A 29 -4.47 -9.27 -0.04
C PHE A 29 -3.91 -8.38 1.07
N VAL A 30 -2.68 -8.63 1.51
CA VAL A 30 -2.03 -7.78 2.53
C VAL A 30 -1.84 -6.35 2.02
N ASN A 31 -1.42 -6.18 0.76
CA ASN A 31 -1.29 -4.87 0.14
C ASN A 31 -2.64 -4.14 0.06
N ILE A 32 -3.75 -4.85 -0.21
CA ILE A 32 -5.10 -4.26 -0.19
C ILE A 32 -5.42 -3.68 1.18
N LEU A 33 -5.09 -4.38 2.26
CA LEU A 33 -5.28 -3.86 3.63
C LEU A 33 -4.46 -2.58 3.86
N PHE A 34 -3.21 -2.54 3.38
CA PHE A 34 -2.40 -1.32 3.47
C PHE A 34 -2.96 -0.16 2.65
N ILE A 35 -3.51 -0.41 1.46
CA ILE A 35 -4.20 0.60 0.67
C ILE A 35 -5.42 1.13 1.42
N GLY A 36 -6.24 0.24 1.98
CA GLY A 36 -7.42 0.63 2.77
C GLY A 36 -7.06 1.49 3.99
N LEU A 37 -6.00 1.11 4.71
CA LEU A 37 -5.47 1.89 5.84
C LEU A 37 -4.93 3.25 5.40
N ALA A 38 -4.25 3.32 4.25
CA ALA A 38 -3.78 4.59 3.70
C ALA A 38 -4.95 5.54 3.37
N VAL A 39 -6.03 5.01 2.79
CA VAL A 39 -7.26 5.78 2.54
C VAL A 39 -7.90 6.24 3.86
N ALA A 40 -7.94 5.40 4.89
CA ALA A 40 -8.46 5.82 6.19
C ALA A 40 -7.59 6.93 6.84
N LEU A 41 -6.27 6.83 6.72
CA LEU A 41 -5.33 7.81 7.27
C LEU A 41 -5.37 9.16 6.54
N SER A 42 -5.85 9.24 5.30
CA SER A 42 -6.04 10.54 4.64
C SER A 42 -7.08 11.41 5.36
N PHE A 43 -8.09 10.81 5.99
CA PHE A 43 -9.03 11.52 6.87
C PHE A 43 -8.35 12.03 8.15
N ALA A 44 -7.40 11.28 8.70
CA ALA A 44 -6.62 11.73 9.86
C ALA A 44 -5.75 12.95 9.52
N VAL A 45 -5.29 13.08 8.27
CA VAL A 45 -4.61 14.30 7.79
C VAL A 45 -5.57 15.49 7.87
N TYR A 46 -6.78 15.37 7.34
CA TYR A 46 -7.80 16.42 7.44
C TYR A 46 -8.13 16.77 8.90
N PHE A 47 -8.30 15.76 9.76
CA PHE A 47 -8.54 15.97 11.18
C PHE A 47 -7.37 16.71 11.85
N SER A 48 -6.12 16.36 11.53
CA SER A 48 -4.95 17.02 12.09
C SER A 48 -4.87 18.51 11.72
N PHE A 49 -5.22 18.88 10.48
CA PHE A 49 -5.31 20.28 10.07
C PHE A 49 -6.40 21.02 10.84
N ASN A 50 -7.58 20.44 10.99
CA ASN A 50 -8.65 21.07 11.78
C ASN A 50 -8.26 21.24 13.25
N PHE A 51 -7.57 20.27 13.83
CA PHE A 51 -7.10 20.35 15.21
C PHE A 51 -6.05 21.44 15.40
N MET A 52 -5.16 21.63 14.41
CA MET A 52 -4.18 22.72 14.42
C MET A 52 -4.84 24.10 14.40
N LEU A 53 -5.89 24.26 13.59
CA LEU A 53 -6.55 25.54 13.37
C LEU A 53 -7.52 25.92 14.48
N ASN A 54 -8.20 24.93 15.09
CA ASN A 54 -9.33 25.20 15.99
C ASN A 54 -9.04 24.90 17.47
N GLU A 55 -8.07 24.03 17.79
CA GLU A 55 -7.90 23.50 19.15
C GLU A 55 -6.48 23.73 19.69
N ASN A 56 -5.49 23.01 19.15
CA ASN A 56 -4.11 23.09 19.60
C ASN A 56 -3.14 22.83 18.44
N PHE A 57 -2.42 23.89 18.07
CA PHE A 57 -1.47 23.89 16.98
C PHE A 57 -0.37 22.82 17.15
N ILE A 58 0.25 22.71 18.32
CA ILE A 58 1.40 21.81 18.51
C ILE A 58 0.94 20.35 18.46
N THR A 59 -0.15 20.00 19.13
CA THR A 59 -0.70 18.64 19.10
C THR A 59 -1.14 18.25 17.70
N GLY A 60 -1.82 19.16 16.97
CA GLY A 60 -2.23 18.91 15.60
C GLY A 60 -1.03 18.75 14.65
N LEU A 61 0.03 19.54 14.83
CA LEU A 61 1.26 19.44 14.04
C LEU A 61 1.97 18.10 14.28
N LEU A 62 2.08 17.66 15.53
CA LEU A 62 2.66 16.35 15.86
C LEU A 62 1.82 15.21 15.26
N LEU A 63 0.49 15.29 15.35
CA LEU A 63 -0.41 14.33 14.73
C LEU A 63 -0.24 14.30 13.21
N LEU A 64 -0.13 15.47 12.56
CA LEU A 64 0.08 15.58 11.11
C LEU A 64 1.39 14.89 10.68
N ILE A 65 2.49 15.13 11.38
CA ILE A 65 3.80 14.53 11.07
C ILE A 65 3.73 12.99 11.15
N VAL A 66 3.17 12.46 12.24
CA VAL A 66 3.02 11.01 12.42
C VAL A 66 2.12 10.40 11.35
N THR A 67 1.00 11.08 11.07
CA THR A 67 0.02 10.64 10.06
C THR A 67 0.64 10.60 8.67
N ILE A 68 1.36 11.65 8.25
CA ILE A 68 2.05 11.69 6.95
C ILE A 68 3.11 10.60 6.86
N ALA A 69 3.92 10.40 7.91
CA ALA A 69 4.93 9.34 7.91
C ALA A 69 4.30 7.95 7.75
N MET A 70 3.20 7.66 8.46
CA MET A 70 2.44 6.42 8.30
C MET A 70 1.81 6.29 6.91
N LEU A 71 1.24 7.39 6.39
CA LEU A 71 0.63 7.42 5.06
C LEU A 71 1.65 7.05 3.98
N LEU A 72 2.85 7.62 4.04
CA LEU A 72 3.94 7.31 3.10
C LEU A 72 4.37 5.83 3.20
N PHE A 73 4.50 5.31 4.42
CA PHE A 73 4.84 3.91 4.64
C PHE A 73 3.80 2.96 4.05
N LEU A 74 2.52 3.21 4.31
CA LEU A 74 1.41 2.40 3.81
C LEU A 74 1.23 2.57 2.29
N PHE A 75 1.49 3.75 1.74
CA PHE A 75 1.47 3.98 0.30
C PHE A 75 2.52 3.13 -0.41
N VAL A 76 3.75 3.10 0.11
CA VAL A 76 4.83 2.29 -0.47
C VAL A 76 4.50 0.79 -0.38
N GLN A 77 4.02 0.30 0.77
CA GLN A 77 3.72 -1.13 0.88
C GLN A 77 2.45 -1.54 0.13
N GLY A 78 1.40 -0.72 0.22
CA GLY A 78 0.12 -0.96 -0.42
C GLY A 78 0.20 -0.74 -1.92
N VAL A 79 0.33 0.52 -2.36
CA VAL A 79 0.21 0.88 -3.79
C VAL A 79 1.40 0.41 -4.60
N VAL A 80 2.63 0.76 -4.18
CA VAL A 80 3.84 0.36 -4.94
C VAL A 80 4.05 -1.15 -4.87
N GLY A 81 3.75 -1.77 -3.72
CA GLY A 81 3.73 -3.22 -3.58
C GLY A 81 2.73 -3.90 -4.53
N GLN A 82 1.49 -3.40 -4.60
CA GLN A 82 0.46 -3.98 -5.46
C GLN A 82 0.77 -3.85 -6.95
N LEU A 83 1.31 -2.70 -7.37
CA LEU A 83 1.77 -2.48 -8.74
C LEU A 83 2.92 -3.42 -9.09
N SER A 84 3.91 -3.55 -8.20
CA SER A 84 5.03 -4.47 -8.40
C SER A 84 4.54 -5.91 -8.56
N LEU A 85 3.62 -6.35 -7.69
CA LEU A 85 3.06 -7.69 -7.73
C LEU A 85 2.21 -7.93 -8.99
N LEU A 86 1.53 -6.91 -9.50
CA LEU A 86 0.83 -6.97 -10.78
C LEU A 86 1.80 -7.31 -11.92
N PHE A 87 2.92 -6.60 -12.03
CA PHE A 87 3.96 -6.86 -13.04
C PHE A 87 4.57 -8.26 -12.90
N PHE A 88 4.93 -8.68 -11.68
CA PHE A 88 5.53 -9.99 -11.48
C PHE A 88 4.57 -11.15 -11.69
N SER A 89 3.30 -10.96 -11.34
CA SER A 89 2.23 -11.93 -11.60
C SER A 89 1.98 -12.07 -13.09
N LEU A 90 2.00 -10.96 -13.85
CA LEU A 90 1.89 -10.97 -15.31
C LEU A 90 3.01 -11.79 -15.97
N ILE A 91 4.26 -11.53 -15.60
CA ILE A 91 5.42 -12.26 -16.14
C ILE A 91 5.37 -13.75 -15.77
N GLY A 92 4.97 -14.09 -14.54
CA GLY A 92 4.95 -15.48 -14.13
C GLY A 92 3.72 -16.27 -14.62
N MET A 93 2.73 -15.65 -15.25
CA MET A 93 1.65 -16.39 -15.96
C MET A 93 2.18 -17.27 -17.10
N PHE A 94 3.36 -16.97 -17.63
CA PHE A 94 4.00 -17.78 -18.67
C PHE A 94 4.63 -19.07 -18.11
N ARG A 95 4.70 -19.23 -16.78
CA ARG A 95 5.21 -20.45 -16.13
C ARG A 95 4.08 -21.42 -15.83
N LYS A 96 4.11 -22.61 -16.44
CA LYS A 96 3.01 -23.59 -16.36
C LYS A 96 2.74 -24.10 -14.93
N GLU A 97 3.77 -24.22 -14.10
CA GLU A 97 3.68 -24.82 -12.75
C GLU A 97 2.83 -23.99 -11.76
N GLU A 98 2.86 -22.66 -11.86
CA GLU A 98 2.17 -21.77 -10.92
C GLU A 98 1.11 -20.88 -11.57
N ARG A 99 0.81 -21.11 -12.85
CA ARG A 99 -0.04 -20.26 -13.68
C ARG A 99 -1.37 -19.89 -13.02
N GLY A 100 -2.03 -20.82 -12.35
CA GLY A 100 -3.31 -20.56 -11.67
C GLY A 100 -3.21 -19.51 -10.56
N TYR A 101 -2.20 -19.63 -9.69
CA TYR A 101 -1.98 -18.65 -8.62
C TYR A 101 -1.52 -17.29 -9.16
N GLN A 102 -0.74 -17.30 -10.24
CA GLN A 102 -0.26 -16.08 -10.91
C GLN A 102 -1.42 -15.29 -11.53
N ILE A 103 -2.34 -15.98 -12.21
CA ILE A 103 -3.57 -15.38 -12.77
C ILE A 103 -4.43 -14.81 -11.64
N GLY A 104 -4.67 -15.59 -10.58
CA GLY A 104 -5.44 -15.12 -9.43
C GLY A 104 -4.85 -13.87 -8.78
N ALA A 105 -3.54 -13.87 -8.50
CA ALA A 105 -2.86 -12.72 -7.90
C ALA A 105 -2.94 -11.47 -8.81
N PHE A 106 -2.77 -11.65 -10.13
CA PHE A 106 -2.90 -10.58 -11.09
C PHE A 106 -4.31 -9.97 -11.13
N SER A 107 -5.35 -10.81 -11.19
CA SER A 107 -6.74 -10.35 -11.21
C SER A 107 -7.09 -9.57 -9.94
N VAL A 108 -6.65 -10.06 -8.77
CA VAL A 108 -6.85 -9.36 -7.49
C VAL A 108 -6.10 -8.02 -7.49
N CYS A 109 -4.85 -7.98 -7.96
CA CYS A 109 -4.11 -6.73 -8.07
C CYS A 109 -4.82 -5.70 -8.96
N LEU A 110 -5.25 -6.11 -10.16
CA LEU A 110 -5.98 -5.24 -11.10
C LEU A 110 -7.26 -4.70 -10.49
N ALA A 111 -8.10 -5.58 -9.94
CA ALA A 111 -9.36 -5.19 -9.31
C ALA A 111 -9.12 -4.22 -8.15
N SER A 112 -8.10 -4.47 -7.32
CA SER A 112 -7.79 -3.60 -6.19
C SER A 112 -7.25 -2.22 -6.58
N ILE A 113 -6.41 -2.13 -7.62
CA ILE A 113 -5.89 -0.85 -8.11
C ILE A 113 -7.05 -0.04 -8.72
N ALA A 114 -7.90 -0.68 -9.53
CA ALA A 114 -9.08 -0.04 -10.08
C ALA A 114 -10.02 0.45 -8.98
N ALA A 115 -10.29 -0.37 -7.96
CA ALA A 115 -11.08 0.02 -6.81
C ALA A 115 -10.46 1.20 -6.05
N ALA A 116 -9.14 1.21 -5.83
CA ALA A 116 -8.45 2.31 -5.17
C ALA A 116 -8.57 3.62 -5.96
N ILE A 117 -8.40 3.58 -7.29
CA ILE A 117 -8.57 4.75 -8.16
C ILE A 117 -10.01 5.26 -8.08
N LEU A 118 -11.01 4.37 -8.20
CA LEU A 118 -12.42 4.74 -8.11
C LEU A 118 -12.74 5.38 -6.76
N THR A 119 -12.26 4.82 -5.65
CA THR A 119 -12.45 5.39 -4.32
C THR A 119 -11.86 6.80 -4.22
N VAL A 120 -10.64 7.01 -4.72
CA VAL A 120 -10.03 8.35 -4.72
C VAL A 120 -10.83 9.33 -5.57
N VAL A 121 -11.28 8.91 -6.76
CA VAL A 121 -12.14 9.75 -7.62
C VAL A 121 -13.43 10.10 -6.90
N PHE A 122 -14.17 9.13 -6.34
CA PHE A 122 -15.41 9.38 -5.60
C PHE A 122 -15.23 10.24 -4.34
N LEU A 123 -14.05 10.25 -3.72
CA LEU A 123 -13.76 11.12 -2.57
C LEU A 123 -13.39 12.55 -2.97
N LEU A 124 -13.02 12.77 -4.24
CA LEU A 124 -12.62 14.08 -4.78
C LEU A 124 -13.78 14.81 -5.49
N PHE A 125 -14.89 14.12 -5.80
CA PHE A 125 -16.10 14.65 -6.42
C PHE A 125 -17.27 14.68 -5.43
#